data_AF-A0A2S7YZI8-F1
#
_entry.id   AF-A0A2S7YZI8-F1
#
_cell.length_a   1.000
_cell.length_b   1.000
_cell.length_c   1.000
_cell.angle_alpha   90.00
_cell.angle_beta   90.00
_cell.angle_gamma   90.00
#
_symmetry.space_group_name_H-M   'P 1'
#
loop_
_entity.id
_entity.type
_entity.pdbx_description
1 polymer ?
#
loop_
_entity_poly.entity_id
_entity_poly.type
_entity_poly.pdbx_seq_one_letter_code
_entity_poly.pdbx_strand_id
1 'polypeptide(L)'
;MANLNRKERRAQRNESNTAGIILRLFFLLSFIGLAVVLFGELDYNFIVSIYAVNIVVSLIYVVMNKSRITTSLAVHTNVRVIIAYLIMLITIFFYALALWRANQFSTPMQATLFIGGAIVYLAVFNSTKTMLTNQD
;
A
#
# COMPACT_ATOMS: atom_id res chain seq x y z
N MET A 1 29.20 21.32 -17.75
CA MET A 1 28.94 20.03 -17.07
C MET A 1 27.87 20.08 -15.96
N ALA A 2 27.62 21.22 -15.28
CA ALA A 2 26.61 21.32 -14.21
C ALA A 2 25.12 21.19 -14.64
N ASN A 3 24.76 21.56 -15.87
CA ASN A 3 23.36 21.52 -16.35
C ASN A 3 22.87 20.11 -16.76
N LEU A 4 23.78 19.22 -17.17
CA LEU A 4 23.45 17.82 -17.49
C LEU A 4 22.98 17.06 -16.24
N ASN A 5 23.72 17.22 -15.14
CA ASN A 5 23.40 16.64 -13.83
C ASN A 5 22.04 17.15 -13.29
N ARG A 6 21.65 18.40 -13.59
CA ARG A 6 20.34 18.94 -13.22
C ARG A 6 19.19 18.38 -14.07
N LYS A 7 19.42 18.12 -15.36
CA LYS A 7 18.43 17.47 -16.24
C LYS A 7 18.27 16.00 -15.89
N GLU A 8 19.35 15.27 -15.64
CA GLU A 8 19.32 13.87 -15.20
C GLU A 8 18.60 13.72 -13.85
N ARG A 9 18.93 14.57 -12.86
CA ARG A 9 18.20 14.58 -11.58
C ARG A 9 16.70 14.90 -11.74
N ARG A 10 16.33 15.76 -12.70
CA ARG A 10 14.91 16.06 -12.99
C ARG A 10 14.20 14.90 -13.69
N ALA A 11 14.85 14.25 -14.66
CA ALA A 11 14.32 13.08 -15.33
C ALA A 11 14.11 11.92 -14.35
N GLN A 12 15.10 11.66 -13.50
CA GLN A 12 15.05 10.63 -12.46
C GLN A 12 14.00 10.94 -11.37
N ARG A 13 13.82 12.23 -11.01
CA ARG A 13 12.74 12.68 -10.11
C ARG A 13 11.37 12.49 -10.75
N ASN A 14 11.23 12.80 -12.05
CA ASN A 14 9.98 12.61 -12.78
C ASN A 14 9.62 11.12 -12.88
N GLU A 15 10.60 10.26 -13.18
CA GLU A 15 10.42 8.80 -13.24
C GLU A 15 9.99 8.22 -11.90
N SER A 16 10.62 8.65 -10.80
CA SER A 16 10.21 8.27 -9.44
C SER A 16 8.81 8.77 -9.07
N ASN A 17 8.38 9.91 -9.63
CA ASN A 17 7.05 10.47 -9.40
C ASN A 17 5.99 9.68 -10.18
N THR A 18 6.26 9.33 -11.45
CA THR A 18 5.40 8.48 -12.27
C THR A 18 5.23 7.09 -11.66
N ALA A 19 6.33 6.45 -11.23
CA ALA A 19 6.29 5.16 -10.56
C ALA A 19 5.46 5.21 -9.26
N GLY A 20 5.55 6.33 -8.51
CA GLY A 20 4.74 6.55 -7.31
C GLY A 20 3.24 6.68 -7.60
N ILE A 21 2.87 7.37 -8.67
CA ILE A 21 1.47 7.49 -9.09
C ILE A 21 0.91 6.12 -9.49
N ILE A 22 1.64 5.36 -10.31
CA ILE A 22 1.23 4.02 -10.75
C ILE A 22 1.02 3.11 -9.54
N LEU A 23 1.96 3.12 -8.59
CA LEU A 23 1.89 2.28 -7.41
C LEU A 23 0.70 2.64 -6.49
N ARG A 24 0.39 3.92 -6.33
CA ARG A 24 -0.79 4.37 -5.58
C ARG A 24 -2.10 3.95 -6.27
N LEU A 25 -2.16 4.08 -7.59
CA LEU A 25 -3.31 3.62 -8.38
C LEU A 25 -3.49 2.11 -8.25
N PHE A 26 -2.40 1.35 -8.33
CA PHE A 26 -2.41 -0.10 -8.15
C PHE A 26 -2.99 -0.51 -6.79
N PHE A 27 -2.55 0.13 -5.70
CA PHE A 27 -3.08 -0.16 -4.36
C PHE A 27 -4.54 0.27 -4.18
N LEU A 28 -4.93 1.42 -4.75
CA LEU A 28 -6.32 1.85 -4.72
C LEU A 28 -7.24 0.87 -5.47
N LEU A 29 -6.84 0.47 -6.68
CA LEU A 29 -7.57 -0.51 -7.47
C LEU A 29 -7.63 -1.88 -6.79
N SER A 30 -6.52 -2.30 -6.16
CA SER A 30 -6.50 -3.54 -5.36
C SER A 30 -7.45 -3.47 -4.17
N PHE A 31 -7.53 -2.32 -3.50
CA PHE A 31 -8.45 -2.11 -2.38
C PHE A 31 -9.91 -2.14 -2.83
N ILE A 32 -10.24 -1.48 -3.94
CA ILE A 32 -11.57 -1.55 -4.56
C ILE A 32 -11.90 -2.98 -4.99
N GLY A 33 -10.95 -3.67 -5.62
CA GLY A 33 -11.10 -5.07 -6.02
C GLY A 33 -11.39 -5.97 -4.82
N LEU A 34 -10.76 -5.71 -3.67
CA LEU A 34 -11.04 -6.42 -2.44
C LEU A 34 -12.48 -6.21 -1.96
N ALA A 35 -12.99 -4.97 -2.02
CA ALA A 35 -14.41 -4.70 -1.72
C ALA A 35 -15.34 -5.45 -2.67
N VAL A 36 -15.07 -5.43 -3.98
CA VAL A 36 -15.91 -6.14 -4.96
C VAL A 36 -15.94 -7.63 -4.68
N VAL A 37 -14.81 -8.25 -4.36
CA VAL A 37 -14.76 -9.68 -4.03
C VAL A 37 -15.49 -9.98 -2.72
N LEU A 38 -15.33 -9.13 -1.69
CA LEU A 38 -15.96 -9.32 -0.38
C LEU A 38 -17.49 -9.13 -0.43
N PHE A 39 -17.98 -8.06 -1.06
CA PHE A 39 -19.42 -7.77 -1.11
C PHE A 39 -20.14 -8.47 -2.27
N GLY A 40 -19.42 -8.84 -3.32
CA GLY A 40 -19.97 -9.56 -4.48
C GLY A 40 -20.02 -11.08 -4.29
N GLU A 41 -19.65 -11.60 -3.11
CA GLU A 41 -19.61 -13.04 -2.79
C GLU A 41 -18.84 -13.87 -3.83
N LEU A 42 -17.77 -13.28 -4.38
CA LEU A 42 -16.91 -13.96 -5.35
C LEU A 42 -16.02 -15.00 -4.66
N ASP A 43 -15.42 -15.91 -5.45
CA ASP A 43 -14.57 -16.97 -4.93
C ASP A 43 -13.44 -16.39 -4.04
N TYR A 44 -13.32 -16.92 -2.82
CA TYR A 44 -12.30 -16.57 -1.83
C TYR A 44 -10.87 -16.73 -2.35
N ASN A 45 -10.64 -17.57 -3.37
CA ASN A 45 -9.36 -17.69 -4.05
C ASN A 45 -8.86 -16.34 -4.63
N PHE A 46 -9.78 -15.47 -5.04
CA PHE A 46 -9.44 -14.13 -5.51
C PHE A 46 -8.92 -13.22 -4.39
N ILE A 47 -9.43 -13.37 -3.16
CA ILE A 47 -8.92 -12.63 -2.00
C ILE A 47 -7.45 -12.99 -1.77
N VAL A 48 -7.15 -14.28 -1.66
CA VAL A 48 -5.77 -14.76 -1.43
C VAL A 48 -4.83 -14.27 -2.55
N SER A 49 -5.29 -14.32 -3.79
CA SER A 49 -4.54 -13.85 -4.95
C SER A 49 -4.26 -12.35 -4.90
N ILE A 50 -5.26 -11.51 -4.58
CA ILE A 50 -5.08 -10.06 -4.43
C ILE A 50 -4.04 -9.77 -3.33
N TYR A 51 -4.12 -10.45 -2.19
CA TYR A 51 -3.14 -10.30 -1.12
C TYR A 51 -1.73 -10.66 -1.58
N ALA A 52 -1.56 -11.81 -2.23
CA ALA A 52 -0.25 -12.28 -2.70
C ALA A 52 0.38 -11.30 -3.69
N VAL A 53 -0.37 -10.83 -4.69
CA VAL A 53 0.14 -9.87 -5.69
C VAL A 53 0.53 -8.55 -5.03
N ASN A 54 -0.27 -8.05 -4.09
CA ASN A 54 0.04 -6.81 -3.37
C ASN A 54 1.32 -6.91 -2.52
N ILE A 55 1.57 -8.04 -1.89
CA ILE A 55 2.80 -8.29 -1.13
C ILE A 55 4.00 -8.35 -2.08
N VAL A 56 3.90 -9.10 -3.17
CA VAL A 56 5.00 -9.26 -4.15
C VAL A 56 5.37 -7.93 -4.78
N VAL A 57 4.39 -7.16 -5.28
CA VAL A 57 4.64 -5.84 -5.90
C VAL A 57 5.29 -4.87 -4.90
N SER A 58 4.81 -4.88 -3.65
CA SER A 58 5.39 -4.09 -2.55
C SER A 58 6.86 -4.42 -2.31
N LEU A 59 7.19 -5.72 -2.21
CA LEU A 59 8.56 -6.19 -1.98
C LEU A 59 9.48 -5.83 -3.14
N ILE A 60 9.04 -6.07 -4.38
CA ILE A 60 9.80 -5.72 -5.59
C ILE A 60 10.13 -4.22 -5.58
N TYR A 61 9.16 -3.36 -5.30
CA TYR A 61 9.39 -1.92 -5.27
C TYR A 61 10.45 -1.51 -4.23
N VAL A 62 10.36 -2.05 -3.01
CA VAL A 62 11.28 -1.75 -1.91
C VAL A 62 12.70 -2.23 -2.24
N VAL A 63 12.84 -3.45 -2.77
CA VAL A 63 14.16 -4.01 -3.13
C VAL A 63 14.80 -3.21 -4.26
N MET A 64 14.06 -2.90 -5.33
CA MET A 64 14.56 -2.14 -6.47
C MET A 64 14.97 -0.71 -6.12
N ASN A 65 14.35 -0.12 -5.08
CA ASN A 65 14.59 1.26 -4.70
C ASN A 65 15.31 1.41 -3.35
N LYS A 66 15.88 0.33 -2.80
CA LYS A 66 16.50 0.28 -1.47
C LYS A 66 17.53 1.40 -1.22
N SER A 67 18.39 1.68 -2.21
CA SER A 67 19.41 2.73 -2.12
C SER A 67 18.85 4.16 -2.18
N ARG A 68 17.60 4.31 -2.63
CA ARG A 68 16.93 5.61 -2.83
C ARG A 68 15.92 5.97 -1.74
N ILE A 69 15.67 5.07 -0.78
CA ILE A 69 14.65 5.27 0.26
C ILE A 69 14.96 6.49 1.13
N THR A 70 16.23 6.70 1.49
CA THR A 70 16.65 7.83 2.35
C THR A 70 17.09 9.07 1.56
N THR A 71 17.38 8.92 0.27
CA THR A 71 17.95 10.01 -0.56
C THR A 71 16.91 10.68 -1.46
N SER A 72 15.79 10.02 -1.77
CA SER A 72 14.71 10.56 -2.60
C SER A 72 13.41 10.68 -1.82
N LEU A 73 12.92 11.90 -1.65
CA LEU A 73 11.65 12.19 -0.98
C LEU A 73 10.45 11.49 -1.65
N ALA A 74 10.50 11.30 -2.96
CA ALA A 74 9.43 10.62 -3.71
C ALA A 74 9.41 9.12 -3.38
N VAL A 75 10.56 8.44 -3.44
CA VAL A 75 10.69 7.02 -3.07
C VAL A 75 10.34 6.82 -1.60
N HIS A 76 10.84 7.68 -0.72
CA HIS A 76 10.51 7.70 0.70
C HIS A 76 8.99 7.72 0.95
N THR A 77 8.28 8.64 0.28
CA THR A 77 6.82 8.74 0.41
C THR A 77 6.12 7.50 -0.13
N ASN A 78 6.60 6.93 -1.24
CA ASN A 78 6.02 5.71 -1.80
C ASN A 78 6.22 4.50 -0.88
N VAL A 79 7.40 4.35 -0.27
CA VAL A 79 7.67 3.30 0.73
C VAL A 79 6.74 3.45 1.94
N ARG A 80 6.47 4.69 2.38
CA ARG A 80 5.47 4.93 3.44
C ARG A 80 4.06 4.50 3.06
N VAL A 81 3.64 4.78 1.82
CA VAL A 81 2.34 4.28 1.30
C VAL A 81 2.31 2.75 1.31
N ILE A 82 3.38 2.09 0.86
CA ILE A 82 3.50 0.63 0.87
C ILE A 82 3.34 0.09 2.29
N ILE A 83 4.08 0.62 3.25
CA ILE A 83 4.02 0.18 4.65
C ILE A 83 2.62 0.37 5.22
N ALA A 84 2.00 1.53 5.01
CA ALA A 84 0.63 1.79 5.46
C ALA A 84 -0.38 0.82 4.85
N TYR A 85 -0.23 0.52 3.56
CA TYR A 85 -1.11 -0.39 2.85
C TYR A 85 -0.95 -1.85 3.33
N LEU A 86 0.28 -2.32 3.52
CA LEU A 86 0.54 -3.67 4.03
C LEU A 86 0.02 -3.86 5.46
N ILE A 87 0.19 -2.87 6.34
CA ILE A 87 -0.36 -2.94 7.71
C ILE A 87 -1.89 -2.99 7.68
N MET A 88 -2.51 -2.17 6.83
CA MET A 88 -3.96 -2.23 6.62
C MET A 88 -4.39 -3.63 6.16
N LEU A 89 -3.74 -4.20 5.14
CA LEU A 89 -4.07 -5.54 4.64
C LEU A 89 -3.96 -6.61 5.73
N ILE A 90 -2.86 -6.62 6.49
CA ILE A 90 -2.67 -7.56 7.58
C ILE A 90 -3.80 -7.43 8.62
N THR A 91 -4.18 -6.20 8.96
CA THR A 91 -5.26 -5.94 9.92
C THR A 91 -6.60 -6.46 9.42
N ILE A 92 -6.94 -6.17 8.17
CA ILE A 92 -8.17 -6.66 7.53
C ILE A 92 -8.18 -8.20 7.51
N PHE A 93 -7.06 -8.83 7.14
CA PHE A 93 -6.97 -10.28 7.07
C PHE A 93 -7.24 -10.95 8.41
N PHE A 94 -6.57 -10.50 9.49
CA PHE A 94 -6.78 -11.09 10.82
C PHE A 94 -8.19 -10.86 11.35
N TYR A 95 -8.78 -9.69 11.07
CA TYR A 95 -10.16 -9.42 11.48
C TYR A 95 -11.16 -10.26 10.68
N ALA A 96 -10.96 -10.41 9.38
CA ALA A 96 -11.77 -11.29 8.54
C ALA A 96 -11.69 -12.75 9.01
N LEU A 97 -10.48 -13.22 9.30
CA LEU A 97 -10.23 -14.56 9.82
C LEU A 97 -10.95 -14.79 11.14
N ALA A 98 -10.91 -13.81 12.06
CA ALA A 98 -11.61 -13.88 13.34
C ALA A 98 -13.13 -13.98 13.17
N LEU A 99 -13.72 -13.14 12.32
CA LEU A 99 -15.15 -13.16 12.04
C LEU A 99 -15.60 -14.45 11.35
N TRP A 100 -14.79 -14.96 10.42
CA TRP A 100 -15.04 -16.25 9.77
C TRP A 100 -15.02 -17.39 10.78
N ARG A 101 -14.02 -17.44 11.67
CA ARG A 101 -13.93 -18.45 12.74
C ARG A 101 -15.09 -18.35 13.73
N ALA A 102 -15.60 -17.15 13.98
CA ALA A 102 -16.75 -16.91 14.87
C ALA A 102 -18.11 -17.14 14.19
N ASN A 103 -18.15 -17.44 12.88
CA ASN A 103 -19.37 -17.51 12.07
C ASN A 103 -20.23 -16.23 12.14
N GLN A 104 -19.57 -15.06 12.24
CA GLN A 104 -20.21 -13.74 12.34
C GLN A 104 -19.94 -12.88 11.09
N PHE A 105 -19.67 -13.52 9.96
CA PHE A 105 -19.27 -12.86 8.71
C PHE A 105 -20.49 -12.27 7.97
N SER A 106 -21.18 -11.32 8.60
CA SER A 106 -22.35 -10.64 8.03
C SER A 106 -21.96 -9.41 7.21
N THR A 107 -22.82 -8.98 6.29
CA THR A 107 -22.65 -7.77 5.47
C THR A 107 -22.27 -6.50 6.27
N PRO A 108 -22.94 -6.17 7.41
CA PRO A 108 -22.53 -5.00 8.19
C PRO A 108 -21.12 -5.16 8.78
N MET A 109 -20.70 -6.37 9.19
CA MET A 109 -19.35 -6.61 9.69
C MET A 109 -18.29 -6.48 8.58
N GLN A 110 -18.59 -6.94 7.37
CA GLN A 110 -17.72 -6.73 6.20
C GLN A 110 -17.52 -5.24 5.90
N ALA A 111 -18.60 -4.45 5.98
CA ALA A 111 -18.53 -2.99 5.82
C ALA A 111 -17.68 -2.33 6.91
N THR A 112 -17.87 -2.71 8.18
CA THR A 112 -17.04 -2.20 9.28
C THR A 112 -15.57 -2.57 9.11
N LEU A 113 -15.27 -3.80 8.67
CA LEU A 113 -13.91 -4.24 8.39
C LEU A 113 -13.27 -3.41 7.26
N PHE A 114 -14.02 -3.13 6.19
CA PHE A 114 -13.50 -2.36 5.06
C PHE A 114 -13.24 -0.89 5.44
N ILE A 115 -14.17 -0.26 6.15
CA ILE A 115 -14.02 1.10 6.69
C ILE A 115 -12.87 1.16 7.70
N GLY A 116 -12.80 0.19 8.61
CA GLY A 116 -11.74 0.06 9.61
C GLY A 116 -10.36 -0.06 8.94
N GLY A 117 -10.27 -0.84 7.87
CA GLY A 117 -9.08 -0.90 7.03
C GLY A 117 -8.65 0.47 6.48
N ALA A 118 -9.57 1.21 5.86
CA ALA A 118 -9.27 2.54 5.33
C ALA A 118 -8.79 3.51 6.43
N ILE A 119 -9.37 3.44 7.63
CA ILE A 119 -8.95 4.23 8.79
C ILE A 119 -7.53 3.85 9.22
N VAL A 120 -7.21 2.55 9.30
CA VAL A 120 -5.87 2.07 9.64
C VAL A 120 -4.85 2.57 8.62
N TYR A 121 -5.16 2.48 7.32
CA TYR A 121 -4.28 3.01 6.28
C TYR A 121 -3.99 4.51 6.49
N LEU A 122 -5.03 5.33 6.71
CA LEU A 122 -4.87 6.76 6.94
C LEU A 122 -4.06 7.05 8.21
N ALA A 123 -4.34 6.33 9.30
CA ALA A 123 -3.64 6.50 10.57
C ALA A 123 -2.15 6.17 10.43
N VAL A 124 -1.81 5.03 9.81
CA VAL A 124 -0.42 4.61 9.61
C VAL A 124 0.29 5.54 8.62
N PHE A 125 -0.37 5.92 7.53
CA PHE A 125 0.22 6.85 6.57
C PHE A 125 0.53 8.20 7.22
N ASN A 126 -0.38 8.74 8.04
CA ASN A 126 -0.15 10.00 8.76
C ASN A 126 0.92 9.86 9.84
N SER A 127 0.94 8.75 10.58
CA SER A 127 1.92 8.47 11.64
C SER A 127 3.35 8.33 11.10
N THR A 128 3.52 7.72 9.92
CA THR A 128 4.85 7.50 9.33
C THR A 128 5.49 8.76 8.73
N LYS A 129 4.83 9.94 8.80
CA LYS A 129 5.30 11.19 8.17
C LYS A 129 6.66 11.65 8.67
N THR A 130 7.04 11.27 9.88
CA THR A 130 8.29 11.64 10.55
C THR A 130 9.22 10.46 10.83
N MET A 131 8.78 9.20 10.66
CA MET A 131 9.54 8.01 11.08
C MET A 131 10.88 7.79 10.35
N LEU A 132 11.01 8.34 9.15
CA LEU A 132 12.18 8.14 8.29
C LEU A 132 12.89 9.48 7.99
N THR A 133 12.51 10.56 8.70
CA THR A 133 13.10 11.90 8.56
C THR A 133 14.16 12.19 9.63
N ASN A 134 14.80 11.17 10.19
CA ASN A 134 15.97 11.35 11.04
C ASN A 134 17.21 11.27 10.14
N GLN A 135 17.53 12.40 9.53
CA GLN A 135 18.92 12.75 9.24
C GLN A 135 19.23 13.94 10.13
N ASP A 136 19.81 13.65 11.30
CA ASP A 136 20.72 14.59 11.95
C ASP A 136 21.93 14.81 11.02
#